data_AF-A0A2M7YN05-F1
#
_entry.id   AF-A0A2M7YN05-F1
#
_cell.length_a   1.000
_cell.length_b   1.000
_cell.length_c   1.000
_cell.angle_alpha   90.00
_cell.angle_beta   90.00
_cell.angle_gamma   90.00
#
_symmetry.space_group_name_H-M   'P 1'
#
loop_
_entity.id
_entity.type
_entity.pdbx_description
1 polymer ?
#
loop_
_entity_poly.entity_id
_entity_poly.type
_entity_poly.pdbx_seq_one_letter_code
_entity_poly.pdbx_strand_id
1 'polypeptide(L)'
;MEKHSLIRTVYLYIFAMLGLVLLTIGGVRFADMGLKAFVFTKADEEQRLYNKQPSFAPVSTDKLGSLASDSQTTLSESERQNIRQWLSDYKNWQEQKTNIDPVTAQRHRDASLNLALILIGLPLYLYHWATIKKDSKAKVQ
;
A
#
# COMPACT_ATOMS: atom_id res chain seq x y z
N MET A 1 28.20 45.03 -4.19
CA MET A 1 28.51 43.80 -3.43
C MET A 1 27.41 42.77 -3.71
N GLU A 2 27.79 41.54 -4.05
CA GLU A 2 27.02 40.32 -3.71
C GLU A 2 25.77 39.90 -4.55
N LYS A 3 25.58 40.28 -5.82
CA LYS A 3 24.48 39.68 -6.65
C LYS A 3 24.61 38.15 -6.81
N HIS A 4 25.84 37.63 -6.86
CA HIS A 4 26.10 36.19 -6.90
C HIS A 4 25.64 35.47 -5.61
N SER A 5 25.65 36.13 -4.46
CA SER A 5 25.28 35.46 -3.20
C SER A 5 23.78 35.37 -3.00
N LEU A 6 22.98 36.31 -3.53
CA LEU A 6 21.52 36.19 -3.53
C LEU A 6 21.04 35.02 -4.40
N ILE A 7 21.55 34.88 -5.63
CA ILE A 7 21.17 33.78 -6.53
C ILE A 7 21.53 32.43 -5.90
N ARG A 8 22.74 32.31 -5.35
CA ARG A 8 23.19 31.11 -4.65
C ARG A 8 22.31 30.81 -3.43
N THR A 9 22.00 31.82 -2.63
CA THR A 9 21.15 31.67 -1.44
C THR A 9 19.76 31.18 -1.82
N VAL A 10 19.11 31.82 -2.80
CA VAL A 10 17.78 31.40 -3.29
C VAL A 10 17.81 29.97 -3.82
N TYR A 11 18.81 29.62 -4.63
CA TYR A 11 19.00 28.27 -5.13
C TYR A 11 19.11 27.24 -4.00
N LEU A 12 19.93 27.53 -2.98
CA LEU A 12 20.13 26.64 -1.83
C LEU A 12 18.85 26.46 -1.01
N TYR A 13 18.06 27.52 -0.79
CA TYR A 13 16.78 27.42 -0.07
C TYR A 13 15.75 26.60 -0.83
N ILE A 14 15.64 26.79 -2.15
CA ILE A 14 14.73 25.99 -2.98
C ILE A 14 15.15 24.52 -2.95
N PHE A 15 16.44 24.24 -3.14
CA PHE A 15 16.94 22.87 -3.13
C PHE A 15 16.74 22.20 -1.76
N ALA A 16 17.00 22.92 -0.66
CA ALA A 16 16.75 22.44 0.69
C ALA A 16 15.25 22.19 0.94
N MET A 17 14.36 23.06 0.44
CA MET A 17 12.92 22.87 0.54
C MET A 17 12.47 21.63 -0.23
N LEU A 18 12.95 21.43 -1.47
CA LEU A 18 12.66 20.24 -2.26
C LEU A 18 13.17 18.96 -1.57
N GLY A 19 14.41 19.00 -1.05
CA GLY A 19 14.98 17.90 -0.29
C GLY A 19 14.16 17.55 0.95
N LEU A 20 13.70 18.57 1.69
CA LEU A 20 12.82 18.37 2.84
C LEU A 20 11.50 17.72 2.44
N VAL A 21 10.85 18.19 1.36
CA VAL A 21 9.61 17.57 0.85
C VAL A 21 9.83 16.10 0.51
N LEU A 22 10.88 15.77 -0.23
CA LEU A 22 11.20 14.38 -0.57
C LEU A 22 11.45 13.53 0.68
N LEU A 23 12.18 14.06 1.66
CA LEU A 23 12.47 13.37 2.92
C LEU A 23 11.18 13.11 3.72
N THR A 24 10.28 14.09 3.81
CA THR A 24 9.00 13.91 4.51
C THR A 24 8.12 12.87 3.84
N ILE A 25 8.00 12.89 2.50
CA ILE A 25 7.23 11.89 1.75
C ILE A 25 7.83 10.50 1.95
N GLY A 26 9.15 10.37 1.85
CA GLY A 26 9.87 9.12 2.09
C GLY A 26 9.65 8.59 3.51
N GLY A 27 9.77 9.48 4.51
CA GLY A 27 9.56 9.14 5.93
C GLY A 27 8.15 8.64 6.21
N VAL A 28 7.13 9.32 5.68
CA VAL A 28 5.72 8.90 5.84
C VAL A 28 5.50 7.52 5.21
N ARG A 29 5.99 7.31 3.97
CA ARG A 29 5.83 6.01 3.30
C ARG A 29 6.53 4.87 4.04
N PHE A 30 7.71 5.14 4.59
CA PHE A 30 8.45 4.15 5.37
C PHE A 30 7.74 3.81 6.67
N ALA A 31 7.24 4.81 7.39
CA ALA A 31 6.45 4.59 8.60
C ALA A 31 5.14 3.84 8.30
N ASP A 32 4.43 4.20 7.23
CA ASP A 32 3.21 3.51 6.79
C ASP A 32 3.50 2.03 6.47
N MET A 33 4.57 1.75 5.73
CA MET A 33 5.00 0.37 5.45
C MET A 33 5.27 -0.40 6.74
N GLY A 34 6.02 0.17 7.68
CA GLY A 34 6.33 -0.48 8.96
C GLY A 34 5.06 -0.75 9.79
N LEU A 35 4.15 0.22 9.83
CA LEU A 35 2.87 0.10 10.52
C LEU A 35 2.01 -1.01 9.91
N LYS A 36 1.87 -1.10 8.57
CA LYS A 36 1.15 -2.21 7.91
C LYS A 36 1.81 -3.56 8.16
N ALA A 37 3.14 -3.62 8.17
CA ALA A 37 3.88 -4.87 8.33
C ALA A 37 3.78 -5.45 9.74
N PHE A 38 3.82 -4.61 10.78
CA PHE A 38 3.97 -5.07 12.17
C PHE A 38 2.77 -4.79 13.08
N VAL A 39 1.97 -3.76 12.80
CA VAL A 39 0.84 -3.34 13.67
C VAL A 39 -0.51 -3.62 12.99
N PHE A 40 -0.68 -3.15 11.76
CA PHE A 40 -1.91 -3.28 10.98
C PHE A 40 -1.81 -4.39 9.93
N THR A 41 -1.49 -5.61 10.35
CA THR A 41 -1.19 -6.76 9.46
C THR A 41 -2.29 -7.12 8.46
N LYS A 42 -3.55 -6.73 8.73
CA LYS A 42 -4.70 -6.91 7.82
C LYS A 42 -4.83 -5.84 6.74
N ALA A 43 -4.02 -4.77 6.76
CA ALA A 43 -4.11 -3.67 5.80
C ALA A 43 -4.04 -4.15 4.34
N ASP A 44 -3.17 -5.11 4.06
CA ASP A 44 -2.94 -5.60 2.69
C ASP A 44 -3.57 -6.98 2.44
N GLU A 45 -4.44 -7.45 3.34
CA GLU A 45 -5.04 -8.79 3.26
C GLU A 45 -5.91 -8.94 2.00
N GLU A 46 -6.78 -7.94 1.76
CA GLU A 46 -7.62 -7.87 0.56
C GLU A 46 -6.78 -7.84 -0.71
N GLN A 47 -5.75 -7.00 -0.77
CA GLN A 47 -4.87 -6.90 -1.94
C GLN A 47 -4.09 -8.22 -2.17
N ARG A 48 -3.65 -8.89 -1.11
CA ARG A 48 -2.97 -10.18 -1.18
C ARG A 48 -3.87 -11.27 -1.74
N LEU A 49 -5.16 -11.26 -1.40
CA LEU A 49 -6.15 -12.16 -1.97
C LEU A 49 -6.35 -11.91 -3.46
N TYR A 50 -6.52 -10.64 -3.86
CA TYR A 50 -6.68 -10.30 -5.29
C TYR A 50 -5.44 -10.65 -6.11
N ASN A 51 -4.23 -10.49 -5.56
CA ASN A 51 -2.98 -10.91 -6.22
C ASN A 51 -2.87 -12.43 -6.39
N LYS A 52 -3.61 -13.21 -5.59
CA LYS A 52 -3.68 -14.68 -5.68
C LYS A 52 -4.89 -15.17 -6.46
N GLN A 53 -5.62 -14.28 -7.14
CA GLN A 53 -6.79 -14.66 -7.90
C GLN A 53 -6.39 -15.58 -9.07
N PRO A 54 -6.95 -16.79 -9.16
CA PRO A 54 -6.74 -17.64 -10.32
C PRO A 54 -7.37 -17.01 -11.57
N SER A 55 -6.84 -17.38 -12.74
CA SER A 55 -7.38 -16.94 -14.02
C SER A 55 -8.87 -17.26 -14.14
N PHE A 56 -9.66 -16.33 -14.67
CA PHE A 56 -11.08 -16.57 -14.93
C PHE A 56 -11.25 -17.63 -16.01
N ALA A 57 -12.06 -18.66 -15.72
CA ALA A 57 -12.46 -19.60 -16.74
C ALA A 57 -13.47 -18.98 -17.71
N PRO A 58 -13.38 -19.26 -19.02
CA PRO A 58 -14.35 -18.80 -20.01
C PRO A 58 -15.69 -19.58 -19.93
N VAL A 59 -15.77 -20.61 -19.09
CA VAL A 59 -16.92 -21.49 -18.91
C VAL A 59 -17.17 -21.71 -17.42
N SER A 60 -18.39 -22.13 -17.05
CA SER A 60 -18.73 -22.37 -15.65
C SER A 60 -17.85 -23.46 -15.02
N THR A 61 -17.58 -23.31 -13.71
CA THR A 61 -16.82 -24.28 -12.91
C THR A 61 -17.49 -25.66 -12.92
N ASP A 62 -18.82 -25.71 -12.95
CA ASP A 62 -19.58 -26.96 -13.00
C ASP A 62 -19.33 -27.72 -14.31
N LYS A 63 -19.32 -26.99 -15.43
CA LYS A 63 -19.02 -27.55 -16.75
C LYS A 63 -17.57 -28.03 -16.83
N LEU A 64 -16.63 -27.31 -16.24
CA LEU A 64 -15.24 -27.75 -16.13
C LEU A 64 -15.10 -29.01 -15.28
N GLY A 65 -15.82 -29.10 -14.17
CA GLY A 65 -15.85 -30.29 -13.32
C GLY A 65 -16.38 -31.52 -14.05
N SER A 66 -17.45 -31.36 -14.84
CA SER A 66 -17.97 -32.45 -15.68
C SER A 66 -16.97 -32.88 -16.75
N LEU A 67 -16.29 -31.93 -17.42
CA LEU A 67 -15.28 -32.24 -18.45
C LEU A 67 -14.08 -33.00 -17.87
N ALA A 68 -13.62 -32.62 -16.68
CA ALA A 68 -12.51 -33.31 -16.02
C ALA A 68 -12.85 -34.75 -15.61
N SER A 69 -14.13 -35.02 -15.32
CA SER A 69 -14.62 -36.31 -14.85
C SER A 69 -15.11 -37.23 -15.97
N ASP A 70 -15.49 -36.67 -17.12
CA ASP A 70 -16.04 -37.42 -18.25
C ASP A 70 -14.94 -38.14 -19.04
N SER A 71 -14.90 -39.47 -18.97
CA SER A 71 -13.96 -40.33 -19.70
C SER A 71 -14.14 -40.34 -21.22
N GLN A 72 -15.24 -39.80 -21.77
CA GLN A 72 -15.47 -39.71 -23.22
C GLN A 72 -14.83 -38.48 -23.87
N THR A 73 -14.34 -37.51 -23.10
CA THR A 73 -13.64 -36.34 -23.65
C THR A 73 -12.22 -36.69 -24.10
N THR A 74 -11.75 -36.04 -25.18
CA THR A 74 -10.40 -36.22 -25.75
C THR A 74 -9.28 -35.62 -24.89
N LEU A 75 -9.54 -35.32 -23.63
CA LEU A 75 -8.57 -34.74 -22.70
C LEU A 75 -7.58 -35.82 -22.24
N SER A 76 -6.30 -35.49 -22.36
CA SER A 76 -5.21 -36.23 -21.73
C SER A 76 -5.32 -36.17 -20.20
N GLU A 77 -4.68 -37.12 -19.51
CA GLU A 77 -4.72 -37.17 -18.05
C GLU A 77 -4.10 -35.91 -17.41
N SER A 78 -3.07 -35.34 -18.02
CA SER A 78 -2.44 -34.09 -17.57
C SER A 78 -3.39 -32.89 -17.68
N GLU A 79 -4.16 -32.79 -18.76
CA GLU A 79 -5.18 -31.74 -18.92
C GLU A 79 -6.29 -31.87 -17.86
N ARG A 80 -6.75 -33.09 -17.59
CA ARG A 80 -7.73 -33.37 -16.54
C ARG A 80 -7.19 -32.98 -15.16
N GLN A 81 -5.92 -33.29 -14.88
CA GLN A 81 -5.27 -32.90 -13.63
C GLN A 81 -5.16 -31.38 -13.49
N ASN A 82 -4.79 -30.67 -14.55
CA ASN A 82 -4.73 -29.21 -14.55
C ASN A 82 -6.09 -28.57 -14.28
N ILE A 83 -7.16 -29.09 -14.87
CA ILE A 83 -8.54 -28.61 -14.62
C ILE A 83 -8.93 -28.86 -13.16
N ARG A 84 -8.66 -30.05 -12.62
CA ARG A 84 -8.95 -30.38 -11.22
C ARG A 84 -8.18 -29.47 -10.25
N GLN A 85 -6.90 -29.22 -10.52
CA GLN A 85 -6.08 -28.32 -9.72
C GLN A 85 -6.63 -26.89 -9.75
N TRP A 86 -6.92 -26.37 -10.94
CA TRP A 86 -7.50 -25.03 -11.10
C TRP A 86 -8.85 -24.90 -10.37
N LEU A 87 -9.73 -25.91 -10.44
CA LEU A 87 -11.01 -25.91 -9.72
C LEU A 87 -10.82 -25.88 -8.20
N SER A 88 -9.83 -26.62 -7.69
CA SER A 88 -9.45 -26.59 -6.28
C SER A 88 -8.94 -25.22 -5.86
N ASP A 89 -8.04 -24.62 -6.64
CA ASP A 89 -7.46 -23.31 -6.36
C ASP A 89 -8.52 -22.20 -6.42
N TYR A 90 -9.43 -22.28 -7.38
CA TYR A 90 -10.57 -21.37 -7.52
C TYR A 90 -11.49 -21.44 -6.30
N LYS A 91 -11.85 -22.65 -5.86
CA LYS A 91 -12.66 -22.85 -4.65
C LYS A 91 -11.97 -22.30 -3.40
N ASN A 92 -10.69 -22.63 -3.20
CA ASN A 92 -9.89 -22.14 -2.08
C ASN A 92 -9.82 -20.60 -2.05
N TRP A 93 -9.66 -19.97 -3.22
CA TRP A 93 -9.66 -18.51 -3.34
C TRP A 93 -11.03 -17.90 -2.99
N GLN A 94 -12.13 -18.51 -3.44
CA GLN A 94 -13.48 -18.05 -3.10
C GLN A 94 -13.76 -18.13 -1.59
N GLU A 95 -13.38 -19.23 -0.94
CA GLU A 95 -13.54 -19.40 0.50
C GLU A 95 -12.70 -18.38 1.29
N GLN A 96 -11.46 -18.12 0.87
CA GLN A 96 -10.62 -17.08 1.47
C GLN A 96 -11.23 -15.70 1.29
N LYS A 97 -11.83 -15.41 0.13
CA LYS A 97 -12.51 -14.14 -0.14
C LYS A 97 -13.66 -13.88 0.82
N THR A 98 -14.45 -14.90 1.13
CA THR A 98 -15.59 -14.75 2.06
C THR A 98 -15.17 -14.52 3.51
N ASN A 99 -13.95 -14.91 3.88
CA ASN A 99 -13.42 -14.75 5.23
C ASN A 99 -12.76 -13.38 5.46
N ILE A 100 -12.55 -12.59 4.41
CA ILE A 100 -11.92 -11.27 4.50
C ILE A 100 -13.00 -10.21 4.70
N ASP A 101 -12.85 -9.42 5.76
CA ASP A 101 -13.64 -8.21 5.98
C ASP A 101 -12.96 -7.02 5.25
N PRO A 102 -13.51 -6.57 4.10
CA PRO A 102 -12.92 -5.48 3.32
C PRO A 102 -12.94 -4.16 4.09
N VAL A 103 -13.91 -3.94 4.98
CA VAL A 103 -14.01 -2.71 5.78
C VAL A 103 -12.89 -2.65 6.80
N THR A 104 -12.58 -3.79 7.45
CA THR A 104 -11.46 -3.86 8.39
C THR A 104 -10.13 -3.66 7.67
N ALA A 105 -9.92 -4.30 6.52
CA ALA A 105 -8.69 -4.12 5.73
C ALA A 105 -8.50 -2.65 5.31
N GLN A 106 -9.56 -2.00 4.84
CA GLN A 106 -9.54 -0.58 4.50
C GLN A 106 -9.21 0.31 5.70
N ARG A 107 -9.89 0.10 6.84
CA ARG A 107 -9.63 0.86 8.08
C ARG A 107 -8.18 0.71 8.54
N HIS A 108 -7.60 -0.49 8.43
CA HIS A 108 -6.19 -0.73 8.76
C HIS A 108 -5.24 0.03 7.83
N ARG A 109 -5.51 0.09 6.52
CA ARG A 109 -4.73 0.91 5.57
C ARG A 109 -4.80 2.39 5.91
N ASP A 110 -6.00 2.88 6.17
CA ASP A 110 -6.24 4.30 6.45
C ASP A 110 -5.61 4.70 7.80
N ALA A 111 -5.79 3.88 8.83
CA ALA A 111 -5.18 4.10 10.15
C ALA A 111 -3.66 4.14 10.06
N SER A 112 -3.06 3.21 9.31
CA SER A 112 -1.61 3.18 9.09
C SER A 112 -1.09 4.46 8.44
N LEU A 113 -1.72 4.88 7.33
CA LEU A 113 -1.30 6.07 6.59
C LEU A 113 -1.45 7.34 7.45
N ASN A 114 -2.59 7.49 8.10
CA ASN A 114 -2.87 8.65 8.95
C ASN A 114 -1.93 8.71 10.15
N LEU A 115 -1.63 7.56 10.77
CA LEU A 115 -0.68 7.51 11.88
C LEU A 115 0.74 7.84 11.41
N ALA A 116 1.16 7.35 10.24
CA ALA A 116 2.46 7.70 9.64
C ALA A 116 2.58 9.21 9.37
N LEU A 117 1.52 9.83 8.84
CA LEU A 117 1.46 11.27 8.63
C LEU A 117 1.58 12.05 9.94
N ILE A 118 0.92 11.60 11.02
CA ILE A 118 1.02 12.24 12.34
C ILE A 118 2.43 12.07 12.91
N LEU A 119 3.00 10.85 12.86
CA LEU A 119 4.31 10.54 13.42
C LEU A 119 5.43 11.40 12.81
N ILE A 120 5.35 11.71 11.51
CA ILE A 120 6.35 12.53 10.82
C ILE A 120 5.97 14.01 10.82
N GLY A 121 4.71 14.32 10.55
CA GLY A 121 4.22 15.69 10.39
C GLY A 121 4.13 16.47 11.69
N LEU A 122 3.76 15.82 12.80
CA LEU A 122 3.62 16.52 14.08
C LEU A 122 4.96 17.06 14.60
N PRO A 123 6.07 16.30 14.65
CA PRO A 123 7.36 16.84 15.03
C PRO A 123 7.81 18.01 14.14
N LEU A 124 7.61 17.91 12.82
CA LEU A 124 7.94 18.98 11.88
C LEU A 124 7.14 20.25 12.15
N TYR A 125 5.82 20.12 12.33
CA TYR A 125 4.95 21.23 12.68
C TYR A 125 5.38 21.91 13.98
N LEU A 126 5.63 21.13 15.03
CA LEU A 126 6.04 21.66 16.34
C LEU A 126 7.39 22.39 16.25
N TYR A 127 8.34 21.86 15.49
CA TYR A 127 9.63 22.51 15.27
C TYR A 127 9.48 23.88 14.60
N HIS A 128 8.71 23.95 13.51
CA HIS A 128 8.47 25.21 12.81
C HIS A 128 7.70 26.22 13.67
N TRP A 129 6.67 25.77 14.38
CA TRP A 129 5.91 26.62 15.30
C TRP A 129 6.78 27.21 16.41
N ALA A 130 7.62 26.39 17.05
CA ALA A 130 8.52 26.84 18.10
C ALA A 130 9.51 27.90 17.61
N THR A 131 10.05 27.72 16.40
CA THR A 131 10.98 28.67 15.77
C THR A 131 10.31 30.02 15.50
N ILE A 132 9.11 30.00 14.87
CA ILE A 132 8.34 31.22 14.60
C ILE A 132 8.02 31.96 15.91
N LYS A 133 7.65 31.24 16.97
CA LYS A 133 7.35 31.82 18.27
C LYS A 133 8.58 32.44 18.93
N LYS A 134 9.78 31.89 18.71
CA LYS A 134 11.03 32.47 19.22
C LYS A 134 11.37 33.76 18.49
N ASP A 135 11.26 33.77 17.16
CA ASP A 135 11.59 34.93 16.33
C ASP A 135 10.59 36.08 16.52
N SER A 136 9.32 35.77 16.73
CA SER A 136 8.31 36.79 17.02
C SER A 136 8.53 37.48 18.37
N LYS A 137 8.97 36.75 19.41
CA LYS A 137 9.33 37.32 20.70
C LYS A 137 10.59 38.19 20.64
N ALA A 138 11.59 37.79 19.86
CA ALA A 138 12.84 38.54 19.70
C ALA A 138 12.66 39.89 18.98
N LYS A 139 11.58 40.07 18.21
CA LYS A 139 11.25 41.34 17.53
C LYS A 139 10.43 42.31 18.39
N VAL A 140 9.92 41.88 19.53
CA VAL A 140 9.08 42.70 20.44
C VAL A 140 9.90 43.28 21.60
N GLN A 141 11.15 42.84 21.78
CA GLN A 141 12.15 43.44 22.67
C GLN A 141 13.11 44.33 21.88
#